data_AF-A0A349PLR6-F1
#
_entry.id   AF-A0A349PLR6-F1
#
_cell.length_a   1.000
_cell.length_b   1.000
_cell.length_c   1.000
_cell.angle_alpha   90.00
_cell.angle_beta   90.00
_cell.angle_gamma   90.00
#
_symmetry.space_group_name_H-M   'P 1'
#
loop_
_entity.id
_entity.type
_entity.pdbx_description
1 polymer ?
#
loop_
_entity_poly.entity_id
_entity_poly.type
_entity_poly.pdbx_seq_one_letter_code
_entity_poly.pdbx_strand_id
1 'polypeptide(L)'
;MENQLVVLPSEVEQIAANVSVEKRAEVQTVLNSVFNGVTKMREQLNSVTVKDANDKVNMKLANTIRLGVRQVRLDAEKTFDAKRNEVQAQMLSFKTEDQLWLKAKQTMQILTKEIEENARWKEETKERFDDEQKELKIQQRELRLSKIGAILLRDEFYQMSDESFEMFFAGIEKAYNDKIEAEKKAEEERISQEKAEAEAREKMRIENERLKAEAAEKEKQLEAERAKADAERKKIEDAAKKDREEADRKLKAEQESARIAAAKAKAEKDKLEAELKAKADAEEKARKDAEQKLIAEQKQKAAAEKKAKNATDKIKLIELAAKLNAFELPSVKEEEAQLILNNVKSLLAKTSLYIREQSNNL
;
A
#
# COMPACT_ATOMS: atom_id res chain seq x y z
N MET A 1 95.67 52.48 66.63
CA MET A 1 95.70 52.35 65.16
C MET A 1 94.30 51.99 64.75
N GLU A 2 93.53 53.00 64.34
CA GLU A 2 92.18 52.79 63.81
C GLU A 2 92.31 51.92 62.56
N ASN A 3 91.63 50.77 62.56
CA ASN A 3 91.40 50.00 61.34
C ASN A 3 90.62 50.91 60.39
N GLN A 4 91.32 51.60 59.49
CA GLN A 4 90.66 52.20 58.34
C GLN A 4 89.98 51.06 57.59
N LEU A 5 88.66 50.97 57.76
CA LEU A 5 87.80 50.15 56.92
C LEU A 5 88.05 50.61 55.50
N VAL A 6 88.85 49.83 54.76
CA VAL A 6 88.93 49.98 53.31
C VAL A 6 87.52 49.69 52.83
N VAL A 7 86.80 50.75 52.46
CA VAL A 7 85.50 50.69 51.80
C VAL A 7 85.65 49.66 50.69
N LEU A 8 84.81 48.62 50.73
CA LEU A 8 84.81 47.62 49.68
C LEU A 8 84.66 48.35 48.34
N PRO A 9 85.35 47.92 47.27
CA PRO A 9 85.07 48.47 45.95
C PRO A 9 83.55 48.45 45.72
N SER A 10 82.98 49.57 45.27
CA SER A 10 81.51 49.75 45.16
C SER A 10 80.77 48.60 44.46
N GLU A 11 81.47 47.89 43.57
CA GLU A 11 81.00 46.69 42.86
C GLU A 11 80.73 45.48 43.78
N VAL A 12 81.45 45.35 44.90
CA VAL A 12 81.29 44.25 45.88
C VAL A 12 80.18 44.55 46.89
N GLU A 13 79.96 45.82 47.23
CA GLU A 13 78.92 46.24 48.19
C GLU A 13 77.50 45.96 47.67
N GLN A 14 77.25 46.17 46.38
CA GLN A 14 75.94 45.95 45.77
C GLN A 14 75.55 44.46 45.78
N ILE A 15 76.53 43.55 45.63
CA ILE A 15 76.29 42.09 45.62
C ILE A 15 76.11 41.55 47.04
N ALA A 16 76.74 42.17 48.03
CA ALA A 16 76.65 41.77 49.43
C ALA A 16 75.23 41.90 50.03
N ALA A 17 74.34 42.71 49.44
CA ALA A 17 72.99 42.94 49.93
C ALA A 17 72.13 41.66 50.04
N ASN A 18 72.36 40.69 49.15
CA ASN A 18 71.55 39.45 49.05
C ASN A 18 72.19 38.25 49.76
N VAL A 19 73.30 38.43 50.48
CA VAL A 19 74.03 37.37 51.17
C VAL A 19 73.69 37.40 52.68
N SER A 20 73.76 36.28 53.40
CA SER A 20 73.54 36.29 54.86
C SER A 20 74.60 37.13 55.58
N VAL A 21 74.26 37.70 56.74
CA VAL A 21 75.16 38.58 57.52
C VAL A 21 76.47 37.86 57.89
N GLU A 22 76.38 36.58 58.22
CA GLU A 22 77.54 35.72 58.54
C GLU A 22 78.47 35.53 57.34
N LYS A 23 77.92 35.19 56.16
CA LYS A 23 78.71 35.02 54.94
C LYS A 23 79.29 36.35 54.45
N ARG A 24 78.59 37.48 54.65
CA ARG A 24 79.16 38.82 54.40
C ARG A 24 80.36 39.08 55.29
N ALA A 25 80.29 38.76 56.57
CA ALA A 25 81.39 38.96 57.51
C ALA A 25 82.63 38.10 57.16
N GLU A 26 82.42 36.86 56.73
CA GLU A 26 83.50 35.98 56.26
C GLU A 26 84.20 36.57 55.02
N VAL A 27 83.43 36.93 54.00
CA VAL A 27 83.95 37.55 52.76
C VAL A 27 84.68 38.86 53.07
N GLN A 28 84.10 39.72 53.92
CA GLN A 28 84.72 40.97 54.34
C GLN A 28 86.07 40.74 55.04
N THR A 29 86.17 39.72 55.88
CA THR A 29 87.41 39.41 56.61
C THR A 29 88.52 39.00 55.64
N VAL A 30 88.21 38.15 54.67
CA VAL A 30 89.18 37.74 53.64
C VAL A 30 89.62 38.93 52.79
N LEU A 31 88.67 39.77 52.35
CA LEU A 31 88.97 40.96 51.54
C LEU A 31 89.81 41.98 52.32
N ASN A 32 89.46 42.27 53.58
CA ASN A 32 90.21 43.18 54.43
C ASN A 32 91.67 42.73 54.62
N SER A 33 91.90 41.42 54.80
CA SER A 33 93.26 40.89 54.94
C SER A 33 94.12 41.17 53.70
N VAL A 34 93.57 40.91 52.50
CA VAL A 34 94.26 41.11 51.22
C VAL A 34 94.48 42.61 50.96
N PHE A 35 93.44 43.43 51.07
CA PHE A 35 93.53 44.85 50.73
C PHE A 35 94.37 45.65 51.73
N ASN A 36 94.33 45.34 53.02
CA ASN A 36 95.19 46.00 54.01
C ASN A 36 96.68 45.71 53.75
N GLY A 37 97.01 44.49 53.32
CA GLY A 37 98.37 44.14 52.91
C GLY A 37 98.84 44.96 51.70
N VAL A 38 97.99 45.09 50.69
CA VAL A 38 98.27 45.87 49.47
C VAL A 38 98.39 47.37 49.77
N THR A 39 97.52 47.93 50.63
CA THR A 39 97.57 49.33 51.04
C THR A 39 98.89 49.67 51.73
N LYS A 40 99.35 48.83 52.67
CA LYS A 40 100.65 49.00 53.34
C LYS A 40 101.82 48.94 52.34
N MET A 41 101.78 48.00 51.39
CA MET A 41 102.81 47.90 50.36
C MET A 41 102.81 49.11 49.41
N ARG A 42 101.63 49.70 49.14
CA ARG A 42 101.51 50.93 48.37
C ARG A 42 102.11 52.13 49.11
N GLU A 43 101.84 52.28 50.40
CA GLU A 43 102.45 53.33 51.23
C GLU A 43 103.98 53.18 51.27
N GLN A 44 104.47 51.96 51.48
CA GLN A 44 105.90 51.65 51.42
C GLN A 44 106.49 52.05 50.05
N LEU A 45 105.83 51.71 48.94
CA LEU A 45 106.30 52.09 47.61
C LEU A 45 106.34 53.60 47.40
N ASN A 46 105.29 54.32 47.83
CA ASN A 46 105.19 55.78 47.68
C ASN A 46 106.28 56.53 48.46
N SER A 47 106.80 55.95 49.55
CA SER A 47 107.94 56.50 50.30
C SER A 47 109.31 56.28 49.64
N VAL A 48 109.40 55.42 48.63
CA VAL A 48 110.65 55.15 47.91
C VAL A 48 110.82 56.13 46.77
N THR A 49 111.83 56.99 46.85
CA THR A 49 112.22 57.93 45.76
C THR A 49 113.63 57.60 45.28
N VAL A 50 113.76 57.14 44.04
CA VAL A 50 115.06 56.83 43.41
C VAL A 50 115.61 58.12 42.78
N LYS A 51 116.73 58.62 43.30
CA LYS A 51 117.31 59.91 42.85
C LYS A 51 118.17 59.79 41.58
N ASP A 52 118.93 58.72 41.46
CA ASP A 52 119.82 58.46 40.32
C ASP A 52 120.10 56.95 40.15
N ALA A 53 120.82 56.58 39.08
CA ALA A 53 121.11 55.19 38.72
C ALA A 53 122.04 54.45 39.70
N ASN A 54 122.70 55.14 40.64
CA ASN A 54 123.55 54.56 41.66
C ASN A 54 122.80 54.31 42.98
N ASP A 55 121.55 54.73 43.12
CA ASP A 55 120.68 54.49 44.27
C ASP A 55 120.16 53.04 44.31
N LYS A 56 121.11 52.10 44.42
CA LYS A 56 120.88 50.66 44.42
C LYS A 56 120.03 50.20 45.60
N VAL A 57 119.96 50.98 46.68
CA VAL A 57 119.18 50.64 47.88
C VAL A 57 117.69 50.84 47.60
N ASN A 58 117.29 52.02 47.13
CA ASN A 58 115.89 52.30 46.82
C ASN A 58 115.38 51.45 45.64
N MET A 59 116.23 51.18 44.64
CA MET A 59 115.89 50.26 43.54
C MET A 59 115.65 48.82 44.02
N LYS A 60 116.49 48.31 44.94
CA LYS A 60 116.29 46.99 45.55
C LYS A 60 115.02 46.95 46.39
N LEU A 61 114.76 47.98 47.18
CA LEU A 61 113.55 48.09 48.01
C LEU A 61 112.29 48.09 47.13
N ALA A 62 112.27 48.86 46.03
CA ALA A 62 111.17 48.86 45.08
C ALA A 62 110.93 47.49 44.43
N ASN A 63 112.00 46.76 44.04
CA ASN A 63 111.86 45.41 43.50
C ASN A 63 111.34 44.40 44.55
N THR A 64 111.78 44.50 45.80
CA THR A 64 111.26 43.68 46.90
C THR A 64 109.78 43.94 47.12
N ILE A 65 109.34 45.20 47.13
CA ILE A 65 107.92 45.56 47.24
C ILE A 65 107.12 45.00 46.05
N ARG A 66 107.64 45.12 44.81
CA ARG A 66 107.00 44.55 43.60
C ARG A 66 106.81 43.04 43.71
N LEU A 67 107.84 42.32 44.17
CA LEU A 67 107.77 40.86 44.37
C LEU A 67 106.78 40.51 45.48
N GLY A 68 106.76 41.28 46.58
CA GLY A 68 105.77 41.13 47.66
C GLY A 68 104.34 41.32 47.19
N VAL A 69 104.05 42.38 46.41
CA VAL A 69 102.73 42.62 45.82
C VAL A 69 102.34 41.49 44.86
N ARG A 70 103.28 41.00 44.05
CA ARG A 70 103.03 39.83 43.17
C ARG A 70 102.65 38.60 43.98
N GLN A 71 103.33 38.36 45.11
CA GLN A 71 103.04 37.22 45.98
C GLN A 71 101.63 37.34 46.59
N VAL A 72 101.30 38.50 47.17
CA VAL A 72 99.96 38.77 47.74
C VAL A 72 98.87 38.58 46.69
N ARG A 73 99.09 39.01 45.44
CA ARG A 73 98.13 38.80 44.35
C ARG A 73 97.90 37.31 44.07
N LEU A 74 98.96 36.51 43.95
CA LEU A 74 98.86 35.08 43.65
C LEU A 74 98.20 34.30 44.79
N ASP A 75 98.48 34.68 46.04
CA ASP A 75 97.87 34.01 47.20
C ASP A 75 96.40 34.39 47.39
N ALA A 76 96.04 35.64 47.10
CA ALA A 76 94.65 36.09 47.08
C ALA A 76 93.84 35.38 45.99
N GLU A 77 94.38 35.26 44.76
CA GLU A 77 93.74 34.56 43.64
C GLU A 77 93.41 33.10 44.00
N LYS A 78 94.39 32.37 44.56
CA LYS A 78 94.17 31.00 45.06
C LYS A 78 93.08 30.92 46.12
N THR A 79 93.04 31.89 47.04
CA THR A 79 92.06 31.93 48.11
C THR A 79 90.65 32.20 47.56
N PHE A 80 90.52 33.12 46.60
CA PHE A 80 89.25 33.43 45.95
C PHE A 80 88.73 32.25 45.14
N ASP A 81 89.59 31.58 44.37
CA ASP A 81 89.20 30.39 43.61
C ASP A 81 88.74 29.25 44.52
N ALA A 82 89.49 28.98 45.60
CA ALA A 82 89.12 27.96 46.58
C ALA A 82 87.74 28.26 47.20
N LYS A 83 87.50 29.49 47.64
CA LYS A 83 86.22 29.91 48.23
C LYS A 83 85.07 29.88 47.22
N ARG A 84 85.33 30.27 45.96
CA ARG A 84 84.34 30.19 44.89
C ARG A 84 83.95 28.73 44.59
N ASN A 85 84.92 27.82 44.54
CA ASN A 85 84.68 26.40 44.33
C ASN A 85 83.87 25.77 45.48
N GLU A 86 84.17 26.14 46.72
CA GLU A 86 83.41 25.72 47.91
C GLU A 86 81.93 26.14 47.81
N VAL A 87 81.67 27.41 47.47
CA VAL A 87 80.31 27.93 47.30
C VAL A 87 79.59 27.26 46.14
N GLN A 88 80.27 26.98 45.03
CA GLN A 88 79.68 26.26 43.88
C GLN A 88 79.31 24.83 44.23
N ALA A 89 80.14 24.12 45.00
CA ALA A 89 79.84 22.77 45.47
C ALA A 89 78.63 22.75 46.40
N GLN A 90 78.55 23.69 47.36
CA GLN A 90 77.38 23.84 48.22
C GLN A 90 76.12 24.13 47.40
N MET A 91 76.19 25.05 46.43
CA MET A 91 75.06 25.36 45.54
C MET A 91 74.57 24.12 44.78
N LEU A 92 75.48 23.27 44.29
CA LEU A 92 75.12 22.03 43.60
C LEU A 92 74.43 21.04 44.55
N SER A 93 74.92 20.92 45.79
CA SER A 93 74.28 20.10 46.84
C SER A 93 72.85 20.55 47.09
N PHE A 94 72.62 21.85 47.33
CA PHE A 94 71.28 22.39 47.57
C PHE A 94 70.34 22.20 46.38
N LYS A 95 70.84 22.36 45.14
CA LYS A 95 70.04 22.09 43.93
C LYS A 95 69.64 20.62 43.82
N THR A 96 70.56 19.71 44.15
CA THR A 96 70.31 18.27 44.10
C THR A 96 69.31 17.87 45.18
N GLU A 97 69.43 18.44 46.38
CA GLU A 97 68.50 18.23 47.48
C GLU A 97 67.09 18.74 47.15
N ASP A 98 66.96 19.96 46.60
CA ASP A 98 65.68 20.50 46.13
C ASP A 98 65.02 19.57 45.07
N GLN A 99 65.80 19.11 44.09
CA GLN A 99 65.33 18.14 43.10
C GLN A 99 64.88 16.81 43.73
N LEU A 100 65.60 16.33 44.74
CA LEU A 100 65.26 15.11 45.46
C LEU A 100 63.92 15.28 46.19
N TRP A 101 63.73 16.38 46.92
CA TRP A 101 62.46 16.68 47.59
C TRP A 101 61.30 16.82 46.62
N LEU A 102 61.53 17.50 45.48
CA LEU A 102 60.52 17.64 44.44
C LEU A 102 60.12 16.28 43.86
N LYS A 103 61.09 15.42 43.55
CA LYS A 103 60.83 14.07 43.02
C LYS A 103 60.16 13.18 44.05
N ALA A 104 60.60 13.21 45.32
CA ALA A 104 59.97 12.48 46.40
C ALA A 104 58.49 12.89 46.57
N LYS A 105 58.19 14.19 46.54
CA LYS A 105 56.82 14.71 46.57
C LYS A 105 56.00 14.20 45.39
N GLN A 106 56.52 14.29 44.16
CA GLN A 106 55.84 13.80 42.95
C GLN A 106 55.53 12.31 43.05
N THR A 107 56.51 11.48 43.45
CA THR A 107 56.34 10.03 43.60
C THR A 107 55.30 9.70 44.67
N MET A 108 55.35 10.37 45.82
CA MET A 108 54.36 10.18 46.89
C MET A 108 52.95 10.52 46.40
N GLN A 109 52.78 11.63 45.67
CA GLN A 109 51.48 12.02 45.11
C GLN A 109 50.93 11.01 44.10
N ILE A 110 51.78 10.41 43.27
CA ILE A 110 51.37 9.37 42.30
C ILE A 110 50.89 8.13 43.06
N LEU A 111 51.70 7.62 43.98
CA LEU A 111 51.39 6.42 44.75
C LEU A 111 50.11 6.58 45.59
N THR A 112 49.97 7.72 46.27
CA THR A 112 48.78 7.99 47.10
C THR A 112 47.52 8.12 46.26
N LYS A 113 47.56 8.81 45.11
CA LYS A 113 46.43 8.89 44.19
C LYS A 113 46.00 7.53 43.65
N GLU A 114 46.96 6.70 43.23
CA GLU A 114 46.66 5.35 42.76
C GLU A 114 45.99 4.51 43.85
N ILE A 115 46.45 4.62 45.10
CA ILE A 115 45.83 3.94 46.24
C ILE A 115 44.42 4.49 46.51
N GLU A 116 44.23 5.81 46.49
CA GLU A 116 42.93 6.45 46.70
C GLU A 116 41.92 6.07 45.61
N GLU A 117 42.33 6.03 44.34
CA GLU A 117 41.49 5.60 43.23
C GLU A 117 41.10 4.13 43.35
N ASN A 118 42.05 3.25 43.68
CA ASN A 118 41.78 1.84 43.92
C ASN A 118 40.89 1.62 45.16
N ALA A 119 41.07 2.41 46.22
CA ALA A 119 40.24 2.36 47.42
C ALA A 119 38.82 2.81 47.12
N ARG A 120 38.65 3.92 46.39
CA ARG A 120 37.36 4.41 45.90
C ARG A 120 36.67 3.38 45.03
N TRP A 121 37.39 2.80 44.07
CA TRP A 121 36.85 1.73 43.24
C TRP A 121 36.35 0.56 44.11
N LYS A 122 37.08 0.18 45.16
CA LYS A 122 36.63 -0.87 46.08
C LYS A 122 35.42 -0.45 46.92
N GLU A 123 35.37 0.78 47.39
CA GLU A 123 34.24 1.35 48.16
C GLU A 123 32.95 1.36 47.33
N GLU A 124 33.03 1.84 46.09
CA GLU A 124 31.93 1.93 45.13
C GLU A 124 31.50 0.56 44.56
N THR A 125 32.13 -0.55 44.99
CA THR A 125 31.80 -1.90 44.48
C THR A 125 30.34 -2.24 44.69
N LYS A 126 29.76 -1.87 45.83
CA LYS A 126 28.35 -2.15 46.11
C LYS A 126 27.44 -1.43 45.12
N GLU A 127 27.66 -0.12 44.91
CA GLU A 127 26.88 0.68 43.97
C GLU A 127 27.02 0.15 42.54
N ARG A 128 28.26 -0.18 42.11
CA ARG A 128 28.49 -0.81 40.80
C ARG A 128 27.79 -2.15 40.66
N PHE A 129 27.82 -2.99 41.69
CA PHE A 129 27.14 -4.29 41.65
C PHE A 129 25.62 -4.10 41.62
N ASP A 130 25.07 -3.19 42.43
CA ASP A 130 23.65 -2.87 42.43
C ASP A 130 23.20 -2.34 41.06
N ASP A 131 24.00 -1.50 40.41
CA ASP A 131 23.72 -1.00 39.06
C ASP A 131 23.90 -2.07 37.98
N GLU A 132 24.92 -2.92 38.06
CA GLU A 132 25.10 -4.07 37.15
C GLU A 132 23.93 -5.06 37.28
N GLN A 133 23.45 -5.32 38.50
CA GLN A 133 22.26 -6.16 38.72
C GLN A 133 20.99 -5.51 38.16
N LYS A 134 20.80 -4.20 38.32
CA LYS A 134 19.69 -3.47 37.68
C LYS A 134 19.77 -3.55 36.16
N GLU A 135 20.96 -3.37 35.59
CA GLU A 135 21.19 -3.47 34.14
C GLU A 135 20.90 -4.87 33.60
N LEU A 136 21.44 -5.90 34.25
CA LEU A 136 21.19 -7.29 33.89
C LEU A 136 19.69 -7.61 33.94
N LYS A 137 19.00 -7.11 34.97
CA LYS A 137 17.55 -7.24 35.10
C LYS A 137 16.81 -6.58 33.93
N ILE A 138 17.18 -5.37 33.54
CA ILE A 138 16.57 -4.66 32.41
C ILE A 138 16.80 -5.43 31.10
N GLN A 139 18.02 -5.91 30.86
CA GLN A 139 18.34 -6.72 29.67
C GLN A 139 17.51 -8.01 29.64
N GLN A 140 17.31 -8.67 30.78
CA GLN A 140 16.45 -9.85 30.87
C GLN A 140 14.99 -9.52 30.54
N ARG A 141 14.48 -8.38 31.00
CA ARG A 141 13.13 -7.89 30.70
C ARG A 141 12.95 -7.60 29.20
N GLU A 142 13.91 -6.91 28.59
CA GLU A 142 13.95 -6.64 27.15
C GLU A 142 13.99 -7.93 26.32
N LEU A 143 14.82 -8.90 26.74
CA LEU A 143 14.90 -10.20 26.07
C LEU A 143 13.57 -10.96 26.14
N ARG A 144 12.84 -10.89 27.27
CA ARG A 144 11.53 -11.53 27.39
C ARG A 144 10.50 -10.89 26.46
N LEU A 145 10.47 -9.57 26.38
CA LEU A 145 9.50 -8.85 25.55
C LEU A 145 9.79 -8.98 24.05
N SER A 146 11.07 -8.97 23.66
CA SER A 146 11.47 -9.18 22.26
C SER A 146 11.00 -10.52 21.70
N LYS A 147 10.95 -11.59 22.53
CA LYS A 147 10.42 -12.90 22.11
C LYS A 147 8.94 -12.87 21.72
N ILE A 148 8.18 -11.94 22.29
CA ILE A 148 6.75 -11.73 22.03
C ILE A 148 6.53 -10.60 21.00
N GLY A 149 7.62 -9.97 20.52
CA GLY A 149 7.55 -8.86 19.57
C GLY A 149 7.04 -7.55 20.17
N ALA A 150 7.01 -7.43 21.50
CA ALA A 150 6.65 -6.20 22.19
C ALA A 150 7.88 -5.29 22.33
N ILE A 151 7.73 -4.01 21.96
CA ILE A 151 8.76 -2.98 22.08
C ILE A 151 8.28 -1.93 23.05
N LEU A 152 9.09 -1.63 24.05
CA LEU A 152 8.88 -0.58 25.04
C LEU A 152 10.18 0.17 25.26
N LEU A 153 10.06 1.37 25.79
CA LEU A 153 11.21 2.23 26.05
C LEU A 153 11.91 1.75 27.33
N ARG A 154 13.25 1.78 27.30
CA ARG A 154 14.10 1.33 28.41
C ARG A 154 13.79 2.03 29.74
N ASP A 155 13.47 3.32 29.68
CA ASP A 155 13.13 4.14 30.86
C ASP A 155 11.88 3.64 31.59
N GLU A 156 10.94 3.02 30.87
CA GLU A 156 9.71 2.46 31.45
C GLU A 156 10.04 1.25 32.33
N PHE A 157 11.05 0.44 31.95
CA PHE A 157 11.54 -0.69 32.75
C PHE A 157 12.37 -0.29 33.94
N TYR A 158 13.06 0.85 33.85
CA TYR A 158 13.99 1.27 34.89
C TYR A 158 13.29 1.57 36.21
N GLN A 159 12.08 2.13 36.15
CA GLN A 159 11.33 2.59 37.32
C GLN A 159 10.31 1.58 37.85
N MET A 160 10.01 0.51 37.09
CA MET A 160 8.98 -0.44 37.50
C MET A 160 9.49 -1.53 38.45
N SER A 161 8.67 -1.86 39.46
CA SER A 161 8.92 -2.99 40.36
C SER A 161 8.85 -4.32 39.60
N ASP A 162 9.47 -5.36 40.17
CA ASP A 162 9.43 -6.71 39.59
C ASP A 162 7.99 -7.22 39.44
N GLU A 163 7.14 -6.99 40.44
CA GLU A 163 5.72 -7.35 40.41
C GLU A 163 4.96 -6.64 39.27
N SER A 164 5.24 -5.34 39.08
CA SER A 164 4.62 -4.55 38.02
C SER A 164 5.03 -5.05 36.64
N PHE A 165 6.32 -5.39 36.46
CA PHE A 165 6.82 -5.98 35.22
C PHE A 165 6.18 -7.34 34.94
N GLU A 166 6.11 -8.24 35.93
CA GLU A 166 5.55 -9.57 35.73
C GLU A 166 4.04 -9.51 35.41
N MET A 167 3.28 -8.63 36.07
CA MET A 167 1.88 -8.41 35.72
C MET A 167 1.71 -7.90 34.28
N PHE A 168 2.54 -6.94 33.87
CA PHE A 168 2.53 -6.39 32.53
C PHE A 168 2.92 -7.45 31.47
N PHE A 169 3.99 -8.19 31.74
CA PHE A 169 4.50 -9.25 30.88
C PHE A 169 3.46 -10.36 30.71
N ALA A 170 2.83 -10.83 31.79
CA ALA A 170 1.78 -11.85 31.74
C ALA A 170 0.57 -11.39 30.89
N GLY A 171 0.22 -10.11 30.93
CA GLY A 171 -0.83 -9.54 30.08
C GLY A 171 -0.48 -9.59 28.59
N ILE A 172 0.73 -9.18 28.23
CA ILE A 172 1.22 -9.22 26.84
C ILE A 172 1.40 -10.66 26.35
N GLU A 173 1.99 -11.53 27.17
CA GLU A 173 2.20 -12.94 26.87
C GLU A 173 0.88 -13.65 26.60
N LYS A 174 -0.14 -13.39 27.43
CA LYS A 174 -1.49 -13.89 27.18
C LYS A 174 -2.04 -13.41 25.84
N ALA A 175 -2.00 -12.09 25.57
CA ALA A 175 -2.51 -11.54 24.32
C ALA A 175 -1.80 -12.09 23.08
N TYR A 176 -0.50 -12.37 23.17
CA TYR A 176 0.26 -13.00 22.09
C TYR A 176 -0.09 -14.47 21.89
N ASN A 177 -0.19 -15.23 22.98
CA ASN A 177 -0.58 -16.63 22.94
C ASN A 177 -2.02 -16.78 22.41
N ASP A 178 -2.95 -15.92 22.83
CA ASP A 178 -4.33 -15.88 22.34
C ASP A 178 -4.38 -15.61 20.83
N LYS A 179 -3.51 -14.72 20.31
CA LYS A 179 -3.39 -14.47 18.86
C LYS A 179 -2.86 -15.70 18.11
N ILE A 180 -1.80 -16.33 18.62
CA ILE A 180 -1.25 -17.55 18.01
C ILE A 180 -2.29 -18.67 18.00
N GLU A 181 -3.01 -18.87 19.10
CA GLU A 181 -4.06 -19.89 19.19
C GLU A 181 -5.23 -19.58 18.26
N ALA A 182 -5.66 -18.31 18.17
CA ALA A 182 -6.67 -17.88 17.23
C ALA A 182 -6.23 -18.09 15.77
N GLU A 183 -4.98 -17.78 15.43
CA GLU A 183 -4.40 -18.03 14.10
C GLU A 183 -4.33 -19.52 13.78
N LYS A 184 -3.87 -20.35 14.73
CA LYS A 184 -3.86 -21.81 14.57
C LYS A 184 -5.26 -22.37 14.37
N LYS A 185 -6.23 -21.92 15.17
CA LYS A 185 -7.62 -22.35 15.05
C LYS A 185 -8.25 -21.91 13.74
N ALA A 186 -7.99 -20.69 13.30
CA ALA A 186 -8.45 -20.19 12.00
C ALA A 186 -7.81 -20.96 10.84
N GLU A 187 -6.53 -21.31 10.94
CA GLU A 187 -5.84 -22.12 9.93
C GLU A 187 -6.34 -23.57 9.93
N GLU A 188 -6.55 -24.19 11.10
CA GLU A 188 -7.17 -25.52 11.21
C GLU A 188 -8.58 -25.54 10.64
N GLU A 189 -9.38 -24.50 10.91
CA GLU A 189 -10.71 -24.35 10.33
C GLU A 189 -10.65 -24.17 8.81
N ARG A 190 -9.71 -23.36 8.30
CA ARG A 190 -9.49 -23.19 6.86
C ARG A 190 -9.10 -24.51 6.19
N ILE A 191 -8.14 -25.24 6.76
CA ILE A 191 -7.70 -26.55 6.27
C ILE A 191 -8.86 -27.55 6.31
N SER A 192 -9.68 -27.54 7.37
CA SER A 192 -10.85 -28.42 7.47
C SER A 192 -11.93 -28.07 6.45
N GLN A 193 -12.18 -26.78 6.23
CA GLN A 193 -13.15 -26.31 5.23
C GLN A 193 -12.66 -26.66 3.82
N GLU A 194 -11.37 -26.45 3.51
CA GLU A 194 -10.78 -26.82 2.23
C GLU A 194 -10.82 -28.32 1.98
N LYS A 195 -10.52 -29.15 3.01
CA LYS A 195 -10.68 -30.61 2.92
C LYS A 195 -12.13 -31.03 2.70
N ALA A 196 -13.08 -30.45 3.45
CA ALA A 196 -14.49 -30.74 3.30
C ALA A 196 -15.03 -30.33 1.91
N GLU A 197 -14.57 -29.19 1.38
CA GLU A 197 -14.92 -28.75 0.04
C GLU A 197 -14.29 -29.63 -1.05
N ALA A 198 -13.03 -30.06 -0.87
CA ALA A 198 -12.38 -31.01 -1.77
C ALA A 198 -13.09 -32.36 -1.78
N GLU A 199 -13.48 -32.90 -0.62
CA GLU A 199 -14.27 -34.13 -0.51
C GLU A 199 -15.68 -33.97 -1.12
N ALA A 200 -16.33 -32.82 -0.96
CA ALA A 200 -17.63 -32.53 -1.58
C ALA A 200 -17.51 -32.43 -3.11
N ARG A 201 -16.46 -31.78 -3.62
CA ARG A 201 -16.16 -31.69 -5.05
C ARG A 201 -15.85 -33.08 -5.63
N GLU A 202 -15.12 -33.91 -4.90
CA GLU A 202 -14.82 -35.28 -5.31
C GLU A 202 -16.08 -36.16 -5.33
N LYS A 203 -16.92 -36.08 -4.29
CA LYS A 203 -18.24 -36.76 -4.27
C LYS A 203 -19.12 -36.29 -5.43
N MET A 204 -19.16 -34.99 -5.71
CA MET A 204 -19.88 -34.46 -6.87
C MET A 204 -19.28 -34.93 -8.20
N ARG A 205 -17.97 -35.11 -8.30
CA ARG A 205 -17.33 -35.64 -9.51
C ARG A 205 -17.72 -37.09 -9.74
N ILE A 206 -17.63 -37.92 -8.70
CA ILE A 206 -18.02 -39.34 -8.74
C ILE A 206 -19.51 -39.47 -9.06
N GLU A 207 -20.37 -38.63 -8.47
CA GLU A 207 -21.80 -38.64 -8.76
C GLU A 207 -22.11 -38.16 -10.19
N ASN A 208 -21.47 -37.09 -10.67
CA ASN A 208 -21.60 -36.65 -12.06
C ASN A 208 -21.09 -37.68 -13.07
N GLU A 209 -20.03 -38.41 -12.74
CA GLU A 209 -19.51 -39.50 -13.55
C GLU A 209 -20.49 -40.68 -13.58
N ARG A 210 -21.09 -41.03 -12.45
CA ARG A 210 -22.17 -42.04 -12.37
C ARG A 210 -23.40 -41.61 -13.16
N LEU A 211 -23.81 -40.35 -13.07
CA LEU A 211 -24.95 -39.80 -13.81
C LEU A 211 -24.67 -39.76 -15.31
N LYS A 212 -23.44 -39.44 -15.73
CA LYS A 212 -23.04 -39.54 -17.14
C LYS A 212 -23.05 -40.99 -17.64
N ALA A 213 -22.61 -41.95 -16.81
CA ALA A 213 -22.67 -43.37 -17.15
C ALA A 213 -24.12 -43.87 -17.26
N GLU A 214 -24.98 -43.49 -16.32
CA GLU A 214 -26.42 -43.83 -16.36
C GLU A 214 -27.13 -43.15 -17.55
N ALA A 215 -26.78 -41.90 -17.85
CA ALA A 215 -27.29 -41.20 -19.03
C ALA A 215 -26.81 -41.84 -20.34
N ALA A 216 -25.56 -42.26 -20.44
CA ALA A 216 -25.03 -42.97 -21.60
C ALA A 216 -25.67 -44.36 -21.76
N GLU A 217 -26.00 -45.04 -20.66
CA GLU A 217 -26.74 -46.30 -20.70
C GLU A 217 -28.19 -46.11 -21.13
N LYS A 218 -28.87 -45.07 -20.62
CA LYS A 218 -30.21 -44.67 -21.08
C LYS A 218 -30.21 -44.22 -22.53
N GLU A 219 -29.19 -43.51 -22.99
CA GLU A 219 -29.05 -43.10 -24.39
C GLU A 219 -28.85 -44.32 -25.30
N LYS A 220 -28.02 -45.28 -24.90
CA LYS A 220 -27.91 -46.57 -25.62
C LYS A 220 -29.22 -47.35 -25.64
N GLN A 221 -30.00 -47.34 -24.56
CA GLN A 221 -31.31 -47.99 -24.53
C GLN A 221 -32.32 -47.28 -25.45
N LEU A 222 -32.35 -45.95 -25.44
CA LEU A 222 -33.21 -45.15 -26.32
C LEU A 222 -32.78 -45.25 -27.78
N GLU A 223 -31.49 -45.37 -28.07
CA GLU A 223 -30.97 -45.56 -29.43
C GLU A 223 -31.27 -46.98 -29.93
N ALA A 224 -31.20 -47.99 -29.06
CA ALA A 224 -31.66 -49.34 -29.36
C ALA A 224 -33.19 -49.40 -29.56
N GLU A 225 -33.96 -48.61 -28.82
CA GLU A 225 -35.42 -48.48 -29.00
C GLU A 225 -35.78 -47.75 -30.29
N ARG A 226 -35.08 -46.65 -30.62
CA ARG A 226 -35.21 -45.93 -31.90
C ARG A 226 -34.81 -46.80 -33.08
N ALA A 227 -33.75 -47.60 -32.98
CA ALA A 227 -33.35 -48.53 -34.02
C ALA A 227 -34.42 -49.62 -34.25
N LYS A 228 -35.11 -50.08 -33.19
CA LYS A 228 -36.25 -51.00 -33.31
C LYS A 228 -37.47 -50.33 -33.93
N ALA A 229 -37.78 -49.09 -33.54
CA ALA A 229 -38.88 -48.32 -34.10
C ALA A 229 -38.65 -47.94 -35.59
N ASP A 230 -37.42 -47.64 -35.98
CA ASP A 230 -37.06 -47.35 -37.38
C ASP A 230 -37.04 -48.63 -38.24
N ALA A 231 -36.66 -49.77 -37.67
CA ALA A 231 -36.79 -51.06 -38.34
C ALA A 231 -38.26 -51.47 -38.54
N GLU A 232 -39.15 -51.10 -37.62
CA GLU A 232 -40.59 -51.31 -37.73
C GLU A 232 -41.23 -50.34 -38.74
N ARG A 233 -40.82 -49.07 -38.74
CA ARG A 233 -41.24 -48.08 -39.76
C ARG A 233 -40.80 -48.47 -41.16
N LYS A 234 -39.58 -48.97 -41.35
CA LYS A 234 -39.12 -49.48 -42.66
C LYS A 234 -39.95 -50.66 -43.16
N LYS A 235 -40.35 -51.58 -42.27
CA LYS A 235 -41.22 -52.71 -42.65
C LYS A 235 -42.62 -52.26 -43.07
N ILE A 236 -43.15 -51.21 -42.45
CA ILE A 236 -44.46 -50.63 -42.80
C ILE A 236 -44.37 -49.82 -44.11
N GLU A 237 -43.27 -49.10 -44.33
CA GLU A 237 -43.04 -48.33 -45.56
C GLU A 237 -42.83 -49.23 -46.79
N ASP A 238 -42.11 -50.34 -46.65
CA ASP A 238 -41.90 -51.32 -47.73
C ASP A 238 -43.18 -52.10 -48.06
N ALA A 239 -44.08 -52.31 -47.09
CA ALA A 239 -45.41 -52.86 -47.34
C ALA A 239 -46.32 -51.84 -48.08
N ALA A 240 -46.26 -50.56 -47.69
CA ALA A 240 -47.04 -49.50 -48.34
C ALA A 240 -46.56 -49.16 -49.77
N LYS A 241 -45.27 -49.39 -50.08
CA LYS A 241 -44.75 -49.26 -51.46
C LYS A 241 -45.24 -50.37 -52.38
N LYS A 242 -45.33 -51.62 -51.90
CA LYS A 242 -45.87 -52.74 -52.69
C LYS A 242 -47.35 -52.56 -53.02
N ASP A 243 -48.15 -52.07 -52.07
CA ASP A 243 -49.58 -51.81 -52.31
C ASP A 243 -49.81 -50.60 -53.25
N ARG A 244 -48.91 -49.60 -53.25
CA ARG A 244 -48.96 -48.48 -54.21
C ARG A 244 -48.56 -48.87 -55.62
N GLU A 245 -47.58 -49.77 -55.80
CA GLU A 245 -47.17 -50.24 -57.12
C GLU A 245 -48.22 -51.14 -57.80
N GLU A 246 -49.00 -51.91 -57.04
CA GLU A 246 -50.14 -52.68 -57.57
C GLU A 246 -51.35 -51.80 -57.89
N ALA A 247 -51.58 -50.72 -57.12
CA ALA A 247 -52.64 -49.74 -57.41
C ALA A 247 -52.32 -48.89 -58.65
N ASP A 248 -51.06 -48.46 -58.82
CA ASP A 248 -50.64 -47.65 -59.99
C ASP A 248 -50.59 -48.46 -61.29
N ARG A 249 -50.38 -49.78 -61.24
CA ARG A 249 -50.48 -50.65 -62.43
C ARG A 249 -51.92 -50.84 -62.91
N LYS A 250 -52.89 -50.90 -61.99
CA LYS A 250 -54.32 -50.98 -62.37
C LYS A 250 -54.84 -49.64 -62.92
N LEU A 251 -54.42 -48.52 -62.34
CA LEU A 251 -54.84 -47.19 -62.81
C LEU A 251 -54.28 -46.82 -64.20
N LYS A 252 -53.05 -47.25 -64.53
CA LYS A 252 -52.42 -47.00 -65.84
C LYS A 252 -53.02 -47.83 -66.97
N ALA A 253 -53.49 -49.05 -66.70
CA ALA A 253 -54.19 -49.88 -67.69
C ALA A 253 -55.60 -49.34 -68.04
N GLU A 254 -56.26 -48.70 -67.08
CA GLU A 254 -57.57 -48.07 -67.27
C GLU A 254 -57.47 -46.71 -67.99
N GLN A 255 -56.42 -45.93 -67.72
CA GLN A 255 -56.18 -44.65 -68.40
C GLN A 255 -55.74 -44.79 -69.88
N GLU A 256 -55.01 -45.85 -70.24
CA GLU A 256 -54.60 -46.09 -71.64
C GLU A 256 -55.79 -46.53 -72.51
N SER A 257 -56.70 -47.35 -71.98
CA SER A 257 -57.92 -47.77 -72.69
C SER A 257 -58.92 -46.61 -72.87
N ALA A 258 -59.02 -45.71 -71.89
CA ALA A 258 -59.82 -44.48 -71.99
C ALA A 258 -59.23 -43.48 -73.02
N ARG A 259 -57.89 -43.42 -73.17
CA ARG A 259 -57.23 -42.48 -74.09
C ARG A 259 -57.36 -42.89 -75.56
N ILE A 260 -57.37 -44.19 -75.86
CA ILE A 260 -57.59 -44.73 -77.21
C ILE A 260 -59.07 -44.56 -77.64
N ALA A 261 -60.01 -44.68 -76.71
CA ALA A 261 -61.43 -44.39 -76.98
C ALA A 261 -61.70 -42.89 -77.20
N ALA A 262 -61.05 -42.02 -76.42
CA ALA A 262 -61.17 -40.57 -76.55
C ALA A 262 -60.55 -40.02 -77.87
N ALA A 263 -59.50 -40.65 -78.39
CA ALA A 263 -58.87 -40.25 -79.66
C ALA A 263 -59.73 -40.60 -80.89
N LYS A 264 -60.42 -41.75 -80.88
CA LYS A 264 -61.35 -42.14 -81.97
C LYS A 264 -62.64 -41.29 -81.96
N ALA A 265 -63.15 -40.95 -80.78
CA ALA A 265 -64.33 -40.08 -80.64
C ALA A 265 -64.05 -38.63 -81.08
N LYS A 266 -62.81 -38.16 -81.00
CA LYS A 266 -62.43 -36.80 -81.42
C LYS A 266 -62.26 -36.68 -82.95
N ALA A 267 -61.72 -37.70 -83.60
CA ALA A 267 -61.57 -37.74 -85.06
C ALA A 267 -62.92 -37.89 -85.82
N GLU A 268 -63.94 -38.48 -85.18
CA GLU A 268 -65.29 -38.56 -85.75
C GLU A 268 -66.10 -37.27 -85.51
N LYS A 269 -65.87 -36.60 -84.37
CA LYS A 269 -66.44 -35.26 -84.09
C LYS A 269 -65.91 -34.19 -85.04
N ASP A 270 -64.61 -34.17 -85.35
CA ASP A 270 -64.03 -33.14 -86.22
C ASP A 270 -64.51 -33.23 -87.70
N LYS A 271 -64.99 -34.41 -88.16
CA LYS A 271 -65.62 -34.55 -89.48
C LYS A 271 -67.09 -34.12 -89.49
N LEU A 272 -67.85 -34.38 -88.42
CA LEU A 272 -69.24 -33.94 -88.29
C LEU A 272 -69.35 -32.43 -87.99
N GLU A 273 -68.35 -31.85 -87.33
CA GLU A 273 -68.32 -30.43 -86.95
C GLU A 273 -67.95 -29.50 -88.14
N ALA A 274 -67.33 -30.03 -89.20
CA ALA A 274 -67.10 -29.30 -90.46
C ALA A 274 -68.35 -29.26 -91.36
N GLU A 275 -69.22 -30.28 -91.30
CA GLU A 275 -70.47 -30.33 -92.09
C GLU A 275 -71.63 -29.59 -91.38
N LEU A 276 -71.61 -29.54 -90.04
CA LEU A 276 -72.54 -28.75 -89.24
C LEU A 276 -72.19 -27.25 -89.22
N LYS A 277 -70.93 -26.85 -89.38
CA LYS A 277 -70.54 -25.42 -89.46
C LYS A 277 -71.09 -24.71 -90.71
N ALA A 278 -71.24 -25.41 -91.83
CA ALA A 278 -71.82 -24.83 -93.05
C ALA A 278 -73.35 -24.66 -92.99
N LYS A 279 -74.04 -25.35 -92.07
CA LYS A 279 -75.48 -25.16 -91.80
C LYS A 279 -75.75 -24.29 -90.57
N ALA A 280 -74.83 -24.26 -89.59
CA ALA A 280 -74.92 -23.44 -88.39
C ALA A 280 -74.60 -21.95 -88.64
N ASP A 281 -73.78 -21.59 -89.64
CA ASP A 281 -73.51 -20.17 -89.97
C ASP A 281 -74.71 -19.44 -90.62
N ALA A 282 -75.74 -20.16 -91.07
CA ALA A 282 -77.02 -19.58 -91.50
C ALA A 282 -78.05 -19.48 -90.35
N GLU A 283 -77.89 -20.28 -89.30
CA GLU A 283 -78.80 -20.34 -88.14
C GLU A 283 -78.29 -19.50 -86.95
N GLU A 284 -76.97 -19.29 -86.85
CA GLU A 284 -76.32 -18.47 -85.81
C GLU A 284 -76.47 -16.96 -86.07
N LYS A 285 -76.84 -16.55 -87.29
CA LYS A 285 -77.26 -15.17 -87.59
C LYS A 285 -78.72 -14.89 -87.17
N ALA A 286 -79.54 -15.93 -87.01
CA ALA A 286 -80.91 -15.83 -86.48
C ALA A 286 -80.97 -16.08 -84.97
N ARG A 287 -80.04 -16.86 -84.41
CA ARG A 287 -79.96 -17.15 -82.97
C ARG A 287 -79.28 -16.04 -82.16
N LYS A 288 -78.34 -15.28 -82.74
CA LYS A 288 -77.73 -14.12 -82.07
C LYS A 288 -78.67 -12.91 -81.91
N ASP A 289 -79.75 -12.81 -82.70
CA ASP A 289 -80.83 -11.82 -82.52
C ASP A 289 -81.92 -12.28 -81.52
N ALA A 290 -82.00 -13.58 -81.21
CA ALA A 290 -82.93 -14.15 -80.22
C ALA A 290 -82.30 -14.26 -78.81
N GLU A 291 -80.99 -14.51 -78.73
CA GLU A 291 -80.27 -14.66 -77.46
C GLU A 291 -79.88 -13.30 -76.84
N GLN A 292 -79.83 -12.22 -77.62
CA GLN A 292 -79.79 -10.83 -77.09
C GLN A 292 -81.14 -10.32 -76.56
N LYS A 293 -82.27 -10.93 -76.94
CA LYS A 293 -83.60 -10.62 -76.36
C LYS A 293 -83.88 -11.42 -75.08
N LEU A 294 -83.41 -12.66 -74.97
CA LEU A 294 -83.63 -13.50 -73.77
C LEU A 294 -82.70 -13.15 -72.58
N ILE A 295 -81.50 -12.62 -72.83
CA ILE A 295 -80.61 -12.12 -71.78
C ILE A 295 -81.04 -10.72 -71.28
N ALA A 296 -81.81 -9.97 -72.08
CA ALA A 296 -82.49 -8.75 -71.64
C ALA A 296 -83.79 -9.05 -70.84
N GLU A 297 -84.48 -10.16 -71.11
CA GLU A 297 -85.74 -10.52 -70.44
C GLU A 297 -85.53 -11.28 -69.11
N GLN A 298 -84.45 -12.07 -68.98
CA GLN A 298 -84.11 -12.73 -67.71
C GLN A 298 -83.38 -11.82 -66.70
N LYS A 299 -82.77 -10.71 -67.15
CA LYS A 299 -82.35 -9.61 -66.26
C LYS A 299 -83.50 -8.68 -65.83
N GLN A 300 -84.65 -8.70 -66.50
CA GLN A 300 -85.86 -7.98 -66.08
C GLN A 300 -86.81 -8.80 -65.20
N LYS A 301 -86.87 -10.13 -65.32
CA LYS A 301 -87.66 -10.99 -64.41
C LYS A 301 -86.97 -11.30 -63.07
N ALA A 302 -85.63 -11.32 -63.00
CA ALA A 302 -84.89 -11.39 -61.73
C ALA A 302 -84.83 -10.05 -60.95
N ALA A 303 -85.15 -8.93 -61.59
CA ALA A 303 -85.33 -7.62 -60.95
C ALA A 303 -86.77 -7.35 -60.49
N ALA A 304 -87.76 -8.14 -60.95
CA ALA A 304 -89.16 -8.05 -60.53
C ALA A 304 -89.45 -8.92 -59.29
N GLU A 305 -88.78 -10.07 -59.12
CA GLU A 305 -88.93 -10.91 -57.92
C GLU A 305 -88.18 -10.37 -56.69
N LYS A 306 -87.11 -9.59 -56.89
CA LYS A 306 -86.46 -8.79 -55.82
C LYS A 306 -87.28 -7.57 -55.39
N LYS A 307 -88.14 -7.02 -56.26
CA LYS A 307 -89.06 -5.91 -55.92
C LYS A 307 -90.29 -6.35 -55.14
N ALA A 308 -90.76 -7.60 -55.30
CA ALA A 308 -91.87 -8.14 -54.51
C ALA A 308 -91.48 -8.47 -53.04
N LYS A 309 -90.22 -8.87 -52.81
CA LYS A 309 -89.69 -9.11 -51.46
C LYS A 309 -89.35 -7.81 -50.72
N ASN A 310 -88.75 -6.83 -51.40
CA ASN A 310 -88.45 -5.52 -50.80
C ASN A 310 -89.69 -4.66 -50.53
N ALA A 311 -90.80 -4.84 -51.28
CA ALA A 311 -92.06 -4.14 -51.00
C ALA A 311 -92.71 -4.58 -49.68
N THR A 312 -92.60 -5.86 -49.32
CA THR A 312 -93.18 -6.40 -48.07
C THR A 312 -92.44 -5.88 -46.84
N ASP A 313 -91.11 -5.73 -46.93
CA ASP A 313 -90.29 -5.27 -45.82
C ASP A 313 -90.31 -3.74 -45.67
N LYS A 314 -90.52 -2.98 -46.77
CA LYS A 314 -90.79 -1.54 -46.71
C LYS A 314 -92.08 -1.21 -45.96
N ILE A 315 -93.15 -1.99 -46.17
CA ILE A 315 -94.42 -1.84 -45.45
C ILE A 315 -94.23 -2.10 -43.95
N LYS A 316 -93.50 -3.15 -43.56
CA LYS A 316 -93.21 -3.46 -42.14
C LYS A 316 -92.36 -2.38 -41.46
N LEU A 317 -91.40 -1.78 -42.16
CA LEU A 317 -90.59 -0.68 -41.62
C LEU A 317 -91.40 0.61 -41.44
N ILE A 318 -92.33 0.91 -42.35
CA ILE A 318 -93.25 2.03 -42.21
C ILE A 318 -94.26 1.80 -41.07
N GLU A 319 -94.76 0.57 -40.90
CA GLU A 319 -95.62 0.22 -39.75
C GLU A 319 -94.88 0.33 -38.41
N LEU A 320 -93.62 -0.08 -38.35
CA LEU A 320 -92.78 0.10 -37.15
C LEU A 320 -92.61 1.59 -36.81
N ALA A 321 -92.33 2.42 -37.82
CA ALA A 321 -92.24 3.87 -37.65
C ALA A 321 -93.57 4.49 -37.19
N ALA A 322 -94.72 3.97 -37.64
CA ALA A 322 -96.03 4.41 -37.19
C ALA A 322 -96.31 4.04 -35.73
N LYS A 323 -95.94 2.81 -35.30
CA LYS A 323 -96.08 2.37 -33.90
C LYS A 323 -95.21 3.17 -32.93
N LEU A 324 -94.00 3.57 -33.35
CA LEU A 324 -93.12 4.41 -32.53
C LEU A 324 -93.68 5.83 -32.32
N ASN A 325 -94.38 6.40 -33.31
CA ASN A 325 -95.04 7.71 -33.15
C ASN A 325 -96.35 7.64 -32.36
N ALA A 326 -97.05 6.49 -32.41
CA ALA A 326 -98.29 6.24 -31.68
C ALA A 326 -98.05 5.75 -30.25
N PHE A 327 -96.80 5.73 -29.77
CA PHE A 327 -96.47 5.28 -28.43
C PHE A 327 -96.91 6.31 -27.39
N GLU A 328 -97.92 5.96 -26.60
CA GLU A 328 -98.46 6.82 -25.54
C GLU A 328 -97.53 6.82 -24.32
N LEU A 329 -97.02 8.00 -23.96
CA LEU A 329 -96.22 8.20 -22.77
C LEU A 329 -97.14 8.54 -21.58
N PRO A 330 -96.85 8.03 -20.37
CA PRO A 330 -97.69 8.25 -19.19
C PRO A 330 -97.72 9.72 -18.76
N SER A 331 -98.89 10.23 -18.37
CA SER A 331 -99.05 11.60 -17.88
C SER A 331 -98.47 11.77 -16.48
N VAL A 332 -97.43 12.57 -16.32
CA VAL A 332 -96.84 12.96 -15.02
C VAL A 332 -97.18 14.43 -14.71
N LYS A 333 -97.28 14.77 -13.43
CA LYS A 333 -97.69 16.11 -12.96
C LYS A 333 -96.52 17.04 -12.64
N GLU A 334 -95.29 16.53 -12.67
CA GLU A 334 -94.07 17.21 -12.24
C GLU A 334 -93.33 17.80 -13.46
N GLU A 335 -92.89 19.06 -13.39
CA GLU A 335 -92.33 19.79 -14.55
C GLU A 335 -91.05 19.14 -15.10
N GLU A 336 -90.16 18.64 -14.24
CA GLU A 336 -88.93 17.96 -14.67
C GLU A 336 -89.21 16.62 -15.36
N ALA A 337 -90.20 15.86 -14.86
CA ALA A 337 -90.63 14.61 -15.47
C ALA A 337 -91.31 14.86 -16.84
N GLN A 338 -92.04 15.98 -16.97
CA GLN A 338 -92.61 16.41 -18.24
C GLN A 338 -91.52 16.74 -19.28
N LEU A 339 -90.41 17.35 -18.85
CA LEU A 339 -89.25 17.66 -19.71
C LEU A 339 -88.57 16.37 -20.21
N ILE A 340 -88.40 15.37 -19.35
CA ILE A 340 -87.85 14.06 -19.72
C ILE A 340 -88.76 13.38 -20.75
N LEU A 341 -90.08 13.39 -20.55
CA LEU A 341 -91.02 12.82 -21.51
C LEU A 341 -91.02 13.55 -22.85
N ASN A 342 -90.86 14.88 -22.86
CA ASN A 342 -90.71 15.64 -24.10
C ASN A 342 -89.43 15.27 -24.85
N ASN A 343 -88.31 15.05 -24.14
CA ASN A 343 -87.06 14.59 -24.75
C ASN A 343 -87.17 13.15 -25.28
N VAL A 344 -87.82 12.25 -24.55
CA VAL A 344 -88.09 10.87 -25.00
C VAL A 344 -88.98 10.87 -26.25
N LYS A 345 -90.03 11.71 -26.27
CA LYS A 345 -90.90 11.88 -27.44
C LYS A 345 -90.13 12.41 -28.66
N SER A 346 -89.20 13.35 -28.44
CA SER A 346 -88.32 13.88 -29.49
C SER A 346 -87.36 12.82 -30.04
N LEU A 347 -86.79 11.97 -29.19
CA LEU A 347 -85.94 10.86 -29.61
C LEU A 347 -86.72 9.80 -30.39
N LEU A 348 -87.90 9.40 -29.92
CA LEU A 348 -88.76 8.45 -30.63
C LEU A 348 -89.20 8.99 -32.01
N ALA A 349 -89.48 10.29 -32.11
CA ALA A 349 -89.79 10.94 -33.37
C ALA A 349 -88.58 10.93 -34.34
N LYS A 350 -87.36 11.19 -33.85
CA LYS A 350 -86.14 11.11 -34.66
C LYS A 350 -85.86 9.69 -35.14
N THR A 351 -86.06 8.69 -34.29
CA THR A 351 -85.92 7.28 -34.66
C THR A 351 -86.96 6.87 -35.69
N SER A 352 -88.21 7.32 -35.54
CA SER A 352 -89.27 7.09 -36.55
C SER A 352 -88.96 7.76 -37.89
N LEU A 353 -88.45 8.99 -37.90
CA LEU A 353 -88.00 9.69 -39.10
C LEU A 353 -86.86 8.96 -39.81
N TYR A 354 -85.85 8.52 -39.05
CA TYR A 354 -84.73 7.77 -39.59
C TYR A 354 -85.18 6.46 -40.25
N ILE A 355 -86.09 5.71 -39.62
CA ILE A 355 -86.65 4.48 -40.20
C ILE A 355 -87.39 4.80 -41.51
N ARG A 356 -88.17 5.88 -41.57
CA ARG A 356 -88.86 6.30 -42.80
C ARG A 356 -87.88 6.68 -43.91
N GLU A 357 -86.86 7.48 -43.62
CA GLU A 357 -85.84 7.88 -44.58
C GLU A 357 -85.07 6.69 -45.14
N GLN A 358 -84.59 5.79 -44.29
CA GLN A 358 -83.86 4.61 -44.74
C GLN A 358 -84.77 3.59 -45.44
N SER A 359 -86.04 3.47 -45.03
CA SER A 359 -87.02 2.63 -45.74
C SER A 359 -87.38 3.17 -47.13
N ASN A 360 -87.30 4.48 -47.36
CA ASN A 360 -87.48 5.05 -48.69
C ASN A 360 -86.35 4.69 -49.65
N ASN A 361 -85.15 4.44 -49.11
CA ASN A 361 -83.95 4.07 -49.85
C ASN A 361 -83.82 2.54 -50.10
N LEU A 362 -84.77 1.74 -49.59
CA LEU A 362 -85.02 0.33 -49.95
C LEU A 362 -86.05 0.23 -51.08
#